data_AF-A0A6C2CK23-F1
#
_entry.id   AF-A0A6C2CK23-F1
#
_cell.length_a   1.000
_cell.length_b   1.000
_cell.length_c   1.000
_cell.angle_alpha   90.00
_cell.angle_beta   90.00
_cell.angle_gamma   90.00
#
_symmetry.space_group_name_H-M   'P 1'
#
loop_
_entity.id
_entity.type
_entity.pdbx_description
1 polymer ?
#
loop_
_entity_poly.entity_id
_entity_poly.type
_entity_poly.pdbx_seq_one_letter_code
_entity_poly.pdbx_strand_id
1 'polypeptide(L)'
;MRGSPGFVVKVVPNKEEWINYQSEGLLKTLSPEDEFIGYFWQILTQRDGVQCHVANITRIVPSDGNSKLFYYADEAWFDMADIKTTIVALRGPASNNRFLSKEYKHFETWDIVRNIVF
;
A
#
# COMPACT_ATOMS: atom_id res chain seq x y z
N MET A 1 17.65 -12.22 2.49
CA MET A 1 17.02 -11.11 1.75
C MET A 1 16.93 -9.89 2.65
N ARG A 2 17.53 -8.75 2.28
CA ARG A 2 17.28 -7.48 2.96
C ARG A 2 15.89 -7.02 2.50
N GLY A 3 14.91 -6.94 3.39
CA GLY A 3 13.62 -6.37 3.03
C GLY A 3 13.81 -4.88 2.73
N SER A 4 13.27 -4.42 1.60
CA SER A 4 13.21 -2.98 1.34
C SER A 4 12.38 -2.32 2.44
N PRO A 5 12.81 -1.15 2.96
CA PRO A 5 11.93 -0.32 3.77
C PRO A 5 10.70 0.02 2.95
N GLY A 6 9.57 0.15 3.61
CA GLY A 6 8.38 0.64 2.94
C GLY A 6 7.26 0.92 3.91
N PHE A 7 6.21 1.51 3.38
CA PHE A 7 5.12 2.08 4.15
C PHE A 7 3.84 1.31 3.89
N VAL A 8 3.06 1.13 4.95
CA VAL A 8 1.64 0.86 4.79
C VAL A 8 0.97 2.21 4.59
N VAL A 9 0.26 2.35 3.49
CA VAL A 9 -0.46 3.57 3.14
C VAL A 9 -1.95 3.31 3.09
N LYS A 10 -2.71 4.33 3.47
CA LYS A 10 -4.10 4.49 3.08
C LYS A 10 -4.14 5.26 1.76
N VAL A 11 -4.98 4.78 0.84
CA VAL A 11 -5.28 5.38 -0.45
C VAL A 11 -6.75 5.78 -0.45
N VAL A 12 -6.99 7.03 -0.84
CA VAL A 12 -8.33 7.60 -1.07
C VAL A 12 -8.32 8.39 -2.38
N PRO A 13 -9.48 8.59 -3.05
CA PRO A 13 -9.58 9.47 -4.21
C PRO A 13 -9.13 10.93 -3.93
N ASN A 14 -8.53 11.59 -4.93
CA ASN A 14 -8.08 13.00 -4.84
C ASN A 14 -9.22 14.03 -4.93
N LYS A 15 -10.34 13.63 -5.54
CA LYS A 15 -11.57 14.41 -5.67
C LYS A 15 -12.66 13.56 -5.04
N GLU A 16 -13.74 14.15 -4.54
CA GLU A 16 -14.89 13.44 -3.98
C GLU A 16 -15.68 12.66 -5.09
N GLU A 17 -14.94 12.00 -5.97
CA GLU A 17 -15.38 11.30 -7.17
C GLU A 17 -14.86 9.87 -7.13
N TRP A 18 -15.59 8.98 -7.78
CA TRP A 18 -15.20 7.59 -7.94
C TRP A 18 -14.00 7.49 -8.87
N ILE A 19 -13.04 6.64 -8.52
CA ILE A 19 -11.85 6.40 -9.36
C ILE A 19 -11.80 4.94 -9.80
N ASN A 20 -11.13 4.71 -10.93
CA ASN A 20 -10.85 3.37 -11.41
C ASN A 20 -9.42 2.95 -11.02
N TYR A 21 -9.26 1.68 -10.66
CA TYR A 21 -7.96 1.06 -10.46
C TYR A 21 -7.95 -0.35 -11.05
N GLN A 22 -6.76 -0.85 -11.37
CA GLN A 22 -6.62 -2.23 -11.84
C GLN A 22 -6.22 -3.13 -10.68
N SER A 23 -6.87 -4.26 -10.52
CA SER A 23 -6.48 -5.30 -9.58
C SER A 23 -6.83 -6.66 -10.17
N GLU A 24 -5.88 -7.61 -10.12
CA GLU A 24 -6.03 -8.97 -10.67
C GLU A 24 -6.42 -8.99 -12.16
N GLY A 25 -5.95 -8.00 -12.94
CA GLY A 25 -6.29 -7.86 -14.36
C GLY A 25 -7.70 -7.32 -14.64
N LEU A 26 -8.44 -6.94 -13.61
CA LEU A 26 -9.79 -6.36 -13.70
C LEU A 26 -9.78 -4.87 -13.38
N LEU A 27 -10.65 -4.13 -14.05
CA LEU A 27 -10.94 -2.75 -13.69
C LEU A 27 -11.94 -2.74 -12.52
N LYS A 28 -11.56 -2.14 -11.40
CA LYS A 28 -12.36 -1.99 -10.18
C LYS A 28 -12.53 -0.50 -9.87
N THR A 29 -13.52 -0.17 -9.05
CA THR A 29 -13.80 1.21 -8.61
C THR A 29 -13.53 1.38 -7.13
N LEU A 30 -13.03 2.56 -6.74
CA LEU A 30 -12.93 2.98 -5.34
C LEU A 30 -13.83 4.21 -5.15
N SER A 31 -14.78 4.13 -4.21
CA SER A 31 -15.63 5.27 -3.86
C SER A 31 -14.89 6.28 -2.96
N PRO A 32 -15.34 7.54 -2.90
CA PRO A 32 -14.79 8.55 -1.98
C PRO A 32 -14.86 8.17 -0.50
N GLU A 33 -15.84 7.33 -0.13
CA GLU A 33 -16.10 6.89 1.23
C GLU A 33 -15.29 5.64 1.62
N ASP A 34 -14.74 4.92 0.62
CA ASP A 34 -13.95 3.73 0.82
C ASP A 34 -12.48 4.07 1.10
N GLU A 35 -11.85 3.25 1.94
CA GLU A 35 -10.41 3.29 2.17
C GLU A 35 -9.76 2.04 1.59
N PHE A 36 -8.70 2.23 0.79
CA PHE A 36 -7.85 1.13 0.36
C PHE A 36 -6.52 1.18 1.13
N ILE A 37 -6.21 0.14 1.89
CA ILE A 37 -5.00 0.08 2.70
C ILE A 37 -4.06 -1.00 2.15
N GLY A 38 -2.80 -0.64 1.98
CA GLY A 38 -1.81 -1.61 1.50
C GLY A 38 -0.37 -1.15 1.55
N TYR A 39 0.51 -2.07 1.17
CA TYR A 39 1.94 -1.83 1.09
C TYR A 39 2.29 -1.09 -0.20
N PHE A 40 2.85 0.11 -0.07
CA PHE A 40 3.18 0.97 -1.20
C PHE A 40 4.56 0.64 -1.79
N TRP A 41 4.61 0.47 -3.12
CA TRP A 41 5.82 0.76 -3.90
C TRP A 41 5.47 1.57 -5.15
N GLN A 42 6.41 2.39 -5.61
CA GLN A 42 6.20 3.16 -6.83
C GLN A 42 6.76 2.40 -8.02
N ILE A 43 5.98 2.30 -9.09
CA ILE A 43 6.42 1.73 -10.36
C ILE A 43 6.38 2.83 -11.42
N LEU A 44 7.48 3.00 -12.13
CA LEU A 44 7.53 3.69 -13.41
C LEU A 44 7.10 2.68 -14.48
N THR A 45 6.00 2.95 -15.18
CA THR A 45 5.51 2.10 -16.27
C THR A 45 5.24 2.93 -17.52
N GLN A 46 4.97 2.27 -18.65
CA GLN A 46 4.68 2.92 -19.93
C GLN A 46 3.26 2.57 -20.36
N ARG A 47 2.42 3.58 -20.61
CA ARG A 47 1.06 3.46 -21.18
C ARG A 47 1.00 4.30 -22.45
N ASP A 48 0.58 3.70 -23.55
CA ASP A 48 0.49 4.35 -24.87
C ASP A 48 1.78 5.09 -25.30
N GLY A 49 2.93 4.53 -24.95
CA GLY A 49 4.24 5.11 -25.26
C GLY A 49 4.71 6.19 -24.28
N VAL A 50 3.89 6.62 -23.33
CA VAL A 50 4.21 7.65 -22.33
C VAL A 50 4.60 7.02 -20.98
N GLN A 51 5.70 7.48 -20.37
CA GLN A 51 6.03 7.08 -19.00
C GLN A 51 5.01 7.68 -18.03
N CYS A 52 4.41 6.82 -17.21
CA CYS A 52 3.46 7.22 -16.18
C CYS A 52 3.92 6.67 -14.82
N HIS A 53 3.66 7.47 -13.78
CA HIS A 53 3.87 7.06 -12.41
C HIS A 53 2.61 6.37 -11.91
N VAL A 54 2.72 5.08 -11.61
CA VAL A 54 1.63 4.29 -11.06
C VAL A 54 1.98 3.90 -9.65
N ALA A 55 1.04 4.07 -8.73
CA ALA A 55 1.15 3.50 -7.41
C ALA A 55 0.69 2.04 -7.49
N ASN A 56 1.63 1.10 -7.30
CA ASN A 56 1.27 -0.30 -7.10
C ASN A 56 1.24 -0.56 -5.59
N ILE A 57 0.08 -0.99 -5.12
CA ILE A 57 -0.23 -1.20 -3.73
C ILE A 57 -0.64 -2.65 -3.55
N THR A 58 0.13 -3.43 -2.79
CA THR A 58 -0.35 -4.75 -2.36
C THR A 58 -1.35 -4.54 -1.23
N ARG A 59 -2.63 -4.86 -1.47
CA ARG A 59 -3.68 -4.78 -0.45
C ARG A 59 -3.29 -5.58 0.78
N ILE A 60 -3.56 -5.03 1.96
CA ILE A 60 -3.43 -5.76 3.21
C ILE A 60 -4.78 -5.96 3.88
N VAL A 61 -4.93 -7.10 4.54
CA VAL A 61 -6.12 -7.43 5.32
C VAL A 61 -5.69 -7.64 6.78
N PRO A 62 -6.23 -6.86 7.73
CA PRO A 62 -5.94 -7.05 9.15
C PRO A 62 -6.27 -8.48 9.61
N SER A 63 -5.45 -9.07 10.46
CA SER A 63 -5.63 -10.46 10.87
C SER A 63 -6.80 -10.68 11.83
N ASP A 64 -7.13 -9.68 12.65
CA ASP A 64 -8.24 -9.72 13.62
C ASP A 64 -8.99 -8.38 13.74
N GLY A 65 -8.88 -7.52 12.72
CA GLY A 65 -9.54 -6.20 12.68
C GLY A 65 -8.91 -5.12 13.55
N ASN A 66 -7.97 -5.45 14.46
CA ASN A 66 -7.32 -4.50 15.36
C ASN A 66 -5.80 -4.70 15.48
N SER A 67 -5.29 -5.84 15.02
CA SER A 67 -3.89 -6.22 15.14
C SER A 67 -3.04 -5.42 14.17
N LYS A 68 -1.83 -5.08 14.62
CA LYS A 68 -0.69 -4.68 13.81
C LYS A 68 -0.17 -5.82 12.91
N LEU A 69 -0.97 -6.87 12.74
CA LEU A 69 -0.69 -8.06 11.95
C LEU A 69 -1.63 -8.10 10.75
N PHE A 70 -1.09 -8.40 9.58
CA PHE A 70 -1.88 -8.44 8.35
C PHE A 70 -1.47 -9.60 7.43
N TYR A 71 -2.36 -9.91 6.50
CA TYR A 71 -2.10 -10.75 5.33
C TYR A 71 -1.99 -9.89 4.08
N TYR A 72 -1.16 -10.28 3.13
CA TYR A 72 -1.21 -9.72 1.78
C TYR A 72 -2.38 -10.34 1.02
N ALA A 73 -3.09 -9.51 0.26
CA ALA A 73 -4.14 -9.92 -0.67
C ALA A 73 -3.71 -9.58 -2.11
N ASP A 74 -4.59 -8.94 -2.87
CA ASP A 74 -4.37 -8.58 -4.26
C ASP A 74 -3.49 -7.34 -4.46
N GLU A 75 -2.82 -7.25 -5.61
CA GLU A 75 -2.13 -6.03 -6.03
C GLU A 75 -3.08 -5.10 -6.78
N ALA A 76 -3.05 -3.82 -6.43
CA ALA A 76 -3.84 -2.77 -7.03
C ALA A 76 -2.95 -1.68 -7.62
N TRP A 77 -3.31 -1.22 -8.82
CA TRP A 77 -2.57 -0.24 -9.60
C TRP A 77 -3.44 1.01 -9.76
N PHE A 78 -3.00 2.10 -9.15
CA PHE A 78 -3.68 3.38 -9.15
C PHE A 78 -2.88 4.40 -9.96
N ASP A 79 -3.57 5.22 -10.75
CA ASP A 79 -2.96 6.43 -11.30
C ASP A 79 -2.69 7.40 -10.14
N MET A 80 -1.45 7.85 -10.00
CA MET A 80 -1.08 8.79 -8.93
C MET A 80 -1.80 10.13 -9.03
N ALA A 81 -2.30 10.52 -10.21
CA ALA A 81 -3.10 11.72 -10.37
C ALA A 81 -4.48 11.62 -9.68
N ASP A 82 -5.02 10.41 -9.56
CA ASP A 82 -6.38 10.15 -9.07
C ASP A 82 -6.44 9.90 -7.57
N ILE A 83 -5.30 9.69 -6.91
CA ILE A 83 -5.25 9.28 -5.50
C ILE A 83 -4.45 10.23 -4.60
N LYS A 84 -4.85 10.24 -3.32
CA LYS A 84 -4.05 10.72 -2.21
C LYS A 84 -3.60 9.53 -1.38
N THR A 85 -2.32 9.50 -1.03
CA THR A 85 -1.77 8.50 -0.11
C THR A 85 -1.43 9.12 1.23
N THR A 86 -1.66 8.39 2.32
CA THR A 86 -1.26 8.79 3.68
C THR A 86 -0.58 7.61 4.34
N ILE A 87 0.62 7.80 4.88
CA ILE A 87 1.31 6.76 5.65
C ILE A 87 0.52 6.51 6.94
N VAL A 88 0.20 5.25 7.20
CA VAL A 88 -0.49 4.84 8.44
C VAL A 88 0.39 3.97 9.33
N ALA A 89 1.36 3.25 8.76
CA ALA A 89 2.33 2.45 9.51
C ALA A 89 3.61 2.21 8.70
N LEU A 90 4.66 1.80 9.41
CA LEU A 90 5.87 1.23 8.83
C LEU A 90 5.64 -0.24 8.53
N ARG A 91 6.16 -0.73 7.39
CA ARG A 91 6.07 -2.16 7.07
C ARG A 91 7.17 -2.94 7.79
N GLY A 92 6.75 -3.94 8.55
CA GLY A 92 7.62 -4.81 9.31
C GLY A 92 8.36 -5.86 8.47
N PRO A 93 9.35 -6.57 9.03
CA PRO A 93 9.88 -6.38 10.39
C PRO A 93 10.57 -5.04 10.57
N ALA A 94 10.60 -4.53 11.81
CA ALA A 94 11.23 -3.26 12.17
C ALA A 94 12.69 -3.13 11.67
N SER A 95 13.39 -4.25 11.49
CA SER A 95 14.75 -4.28 10.92
C SER A 95 14.84 -3.73 9.49
N ASN A 96 13.76 -3.77 8.70
CA ASN A 96 13.70 -3.13 7.38
C ASN A 96 13.78 -1.61 7.48
N ASN A 97 13.32 -1.05 8.61
CA ASN A 97 13.12 0.38 8.82
C ASN A 97 14.30 1.05 9.54
N ARG A 98 15.37 0.31 9.83
CA ARG A 98 16.52 0.79 10.64
C ARG A 98 17.23 2.03 10.07
N PHE A 99 17.11 2.26 8.77
CA PHE A 99 17.71 3.40 8.07
C PHE A 99 16.69 4.47 7.63
N LEU A 100 15.42 4.34 8.05
CA LEU A 100 14.43 5.39 7.79
C LEU A 100 14.82 6.68 8.53
N SER A 101 14.52 7.81 7.88
CA SER A 101 14.64 9.14 8.47
C SER A 101 13.91 9.22 9.81
N LYS A 102 14.44 10.02 10.74
CA LYS A 102 13.88 10.18 12.09
C LYS A 102 12.43 10.67 12.05
N GLU A 103 12.06 11.40 11.01
CA GLU A 103 10.70 11.92 10.81
C GLU A 103 9.66 10.80 10.75
N TYR A 104 9.99 9.58 10.31
CA TYR A 104 9.05 8.47 10.19
C TYR A 104 9.01 7.55 11.42
N LYS A 105 9.84 7.81 12.44
CA LYS A 105 9.94 6.91 13.62
C LYS A 105 8.73 6.96 14.55
N HIS A 106 7.83 7.92 14.37
CA HIS A 106 6.60 8.02 15.15
C HIS A 106 5.50 7.07 14.65
N PHE A 107 5.63 6.53 13.44
CA PHE A 107 4.70 5.52 12.93
C PHE A 107 4.96 4.16 13.58
N GLU A 108 3.89 3.47 13.93
CA GLU A 108 3.97 2.10 14.42
C GLU A 108 4.41 1.14 13.31
N THR A 109 4.99 0.00 13.68
CA THR A 109 5.31 -1.06 12.70
C THR A 109 4.19 -2.09 12.65
N TRP A 110 3.73 -2.41 11.44
CA TRP A 110 2.79 -3.50 11.19
C TRP A 110 3.52 -4.65 10.50
N ASP A 111 3.34 -5.85 11.01
CA ASP A 111 4.03 -7.06 10.56
C ASP A 111 3.10 -7.96 9.74
N ILE A 112 3.66 -8.64 8.75
CA ILE A 112 2.94 -9.72 8.07
C ILE A 112 2.81 -10.91 9.02
N VAL A 113 1.63 -11.54 9.07
CA VAL A 113 1.48 -12.85 9.70
C VAL A 113 2.38 -13.83 8.95
N ARG A 114 3.43 -14.31 9.63
CA ARG A 114 4.25 -15.42 9.13
C ARG A 114 3.60 -16.69 9.62
N ASN A 115 3.17 -17.57 8.71
CA ASN A 115 2.77 -18.92 9.10
C ASN A 115 3.94 -19.55 9.88
N ILE A 116 3.76 -19.73 11.18
CA ILE A 116 4.60 -20.64 11.94
C ILE A 116 4.16 -22.03 11.47
N VAL A 117 4.95 -22.62 10.57
CA VAL A 117 4.83 -24.05 10.28
C VAL A 117 5.21 -24.74 11.59
N PHE A 118 4.22 -25.31 12.27
CA PHE A 118 4.42 -26.19 13.43
C PHE A 118 5.09 -27.49 13.00
#